data_AF-A0AAW1JYY1-F1
#
_entry.id   AF-A0AAW1JYY1-F1
#
_cell.length_a   1.000
_cell.length_b   1.000
_cell.length_c   1.000
_cell.angle_alpha   90.00
_cell.angle_beta   90.00
_cell.angle_gamma   90.00
#
_symmetry.space_group_name_H-M   'P 1'
#
loop_
_entity.id
_entity.type
_entity.pdbx_description
1 polymer ?
#
loop_
_entity_poly.entity_id
_entity_poly.type
_entity_poly.pdbx_seq_one_letter_code
_entity_poly.pdbx_strand_id
1 'polypeptide(L)'
;MRCVKCAGEHRFYECEKSREVPAVCANCGKDHPASSLKYEVYVKHLEDKNQKAVKHKLITSSKAVKKPTYVDAPQPTVNAWHRRTQQSENPQPVTAGTSANTSHSSQEMPQQARTESRGTPDLQVLESTSNSLKAIESIADIMNDIRKMCDLQWLASVLSELRAEMAKWRNLVEYAVAVDNFNSKYQHKLRCLVEYAVAVDNFNSKYQHKLRCP
;
A
#
# COMPACT_ATOMS: atom_id res chain seq x y z
N MET A 1 7.30 23.64 -14.32
CA MET A 1 6.56 22.35 -14.26
C MET A 1 7.48 21.27 -14.79
N ARG A 2 7.59 20.12 -14.13
CA ARG A 2 8.38 18.98 -14.62
C ARG A 2 7.51 18.01 -15.41
N CYS A 3 8.08 17.37 -16.43
CA CYS A 3 7.38 16.40 -17.26
C CYS A 3 7.11 15.11 -16.47
N VAL A 4 5.86 14.64 -16.45
CA VAL A 4 5.46 13.43 -15.72
C VAL A 4 5.91 12.12 -16.38
N LYS A 5 6.36 12.15 -17.64
CA LYS A 5 6.91 10.97 -18.35
C LYS A 5 8.37 10.70 -17.99
N CYS A 6 9.17 11.77 -17.93
CA CYS A 6 10.63 11.65 -17.88
C CYS A 6 11.31 12.47 -16.77
N ALA A 7 10.55 13.18 -15.95
CA ALA A 7 11.04 14.11 -14.92
C ALA A 7 11.86 15.32 -15.45
N GLY A 8 11.94 15.52 -16.78
CA GLY A 8 12.67 16.64 -17.40
C GLY A 8 11.98 18.00 -17.27
N GLU A 9 12.73 19.07 -17.57
CA GLU A 9 12.29 20.46 -17.46
C GLU A 9 11.60 20.95 -18.75
N HIS A 10 10.51 20.29 -19.12
CA HIS A 10 9.67 20.64 -20.28
C HIS A 10 8.21 20.26 -20.02
N ARG A 11 7.29 20.71 -20.88
CA ARG A 11 5.87 20.34 -20.79
C ARG A 11 5.61 18.95 -21.35
N PHE A 12 4.53 18.29 -20.93
CA PHE A 12 4.21 16.90 -21.32
C PHE A 12 4.19 16.66 -22.85
N TYR A 13 3.76 17.64 -23.64
CA TYR A 13 3.67 17.56 -25.10
C TYR A 13 5.00 17.81 -25.83
N GLU A 14 6.01 18.37 -25.15
CA GLU A 14 7.38 18.57 -25.66
C GLU A 14 8.28 17.35 -25.35
N CYS A 15 7.72 16.29 -24.77
CA CYS A 15 8.49 15.13 -24.35
C CYS A 15 8.75 14.17 -25.52
N GLU A 16 10.01 14.06 -25.94
CA GLU A 16 10.46 13.13 -26.99
C GLU A 16 10.47 11.65 -26.55
N LYS A 17 10.27 11.35 -25.26
CA LYS A 17 10.21 9.95 -24.80
C LYS A 17 8.97 9.26 -25.37
N SER A 18 9.19 8.09 -25.97
CA SER A 18 8.12 7.20 -26.43
C SER A 18 7.29 6.69 -25.26
N ARG A 19 6.06 6.26 -25.56
CA ARG A 19 5.12 5.71 -24.56
C ARG A 19 5.58 4.37 -23.99
N GLU A 20 6.50 3.68 -24.66
CA GLU A 20 6.98 2.34 -24.31
C GLU A 20 8.07 2.37 -23.24
N VAL A 21 8.72 3.52 -23.05
CA VAL A 21 9.73 3.69 -22.01
C VAL A 21 9.04 3.76 -20.64
N PRO A 22 9.49 2.99 -19.63
CA PRO A 22 8.91 3.05 -18.29
C PRO A 22 8.96 4.47 -17.73
N ALA A 23 7.88 4.88 -17.06
CA ALA A 23 7.77 6.20 -16.47
C ALA A 23 8.73 6.35 -15.29
N VAL A 24 9.39 7.51 -15.24
CA VAL A 24 10.27 7.88 -14.13
C VAL A 24 9.53 8.83 -13.20
N CYS A 25 9.57 8.57 -11.90
CA CYS A 25 8.87 9.38 -10.91
C CYS A 25 9.48 10.78 -10.80
N ALA A 26 8.69 11.82 -11.07
CA ALA A 26 9.14 13.22 -11.01
C ALA A 26 9.62 13.69 -9.62
N ASN A 27 9.20 12.98 -8.55
CA ASN A 27 9.60 13.30 -7.18
C ASN A 27 10.93 12.65 -6.77
N CYS A 28 11.30 11.50 -7.35
CA CYS A 28 12.41 10.69 -6.84
C CYS A 28 13.39 10.15 -7.89
N GLY A 29 13.07 10.27 -9.17
CA GLY A 29 13.93 9.80 -10.26
C GLY A 29 13.99 8.28 -10.44
N LYS A 30 13.21 7.48 -9.70
CA LYS A 30 13.18 6.01 -9.82
C LYS A 30 12.16 5.54 -10.87
N ASP A 31 12.34 4.31 -11.37
CA ASP A 31 11.50 3.67 -12.39
C ASP A 31 10.14 3.22 -11.84
N HIS A 32 9.29 4.18 -11.52
CA HIS A 32 7.89 3.95 -11.23
C HIS A 32 7.06 5.20 -11.58
N PRO A 33 5.77 5.03 -11.89
CA PRO A 33 4.88 6.19 -12.02
C PRO A 33 4.80 6.94 -10.68
N ALA A 34 4.54 8.24 -10.74
CA ALA A 34 4.35 9.07 -9.55
C ALA A 34 3.15 8.64 -8.68
N SER A 35 2.23 7.84 -9.24
CA SER A 35 1.09 7.25 -8.53
C SER A 35 1.43 5.97 -7.76
N SER A 36 2.65 5.45 -7.86
CA SER A 36 3.00 4.21 -7.17
C SER A 36 3.03 4.42 -5.65
N LEU A 37 2.21 3.65 -4.91
CA LEU A 37 2.13 3.71 -3.45
C LEU A 37 3.39 3.14 -2.76
N LYS A 38 4.28 2.52 -3.52
CA LYS A 38 5.49 1.83 -3.03
C LYS A 38 6.68 2.76 -2.80
N TYR A 39 6.47 4.08 -2.86
CA TYR A 39 7.55 5.04 -2.66
C TYR A 39 7.84 5.22 -1.16
N GLU A 40 9.05 4.87 -0.73
CA GLU A 40 9.48 4.91 0.69
C GLU A 40 9.20 6.26 1.38
N VAL A 41 9.39 7.37 0.67
CA VAL A 41 9.11 8.71 1.23
C VAL A 41 7.61 8.95 1.36
N TYR A 42 6.79 8.41 0.45
CA TYR A 42 5.33 8.48 0.55
C TYR A 42 4.81 7.61 1.70
N VAL A 43 5.38 6.42 1.88
CA VAL A 43 5.08 5.54 3.02
C VAL A 43 5.42 6.25 4.34
N LYS A 44 6.61 6.82 4.47
CA LYS A 44 6.99 7.62 5.64
C LYS A 44 6.05 8.81 5.88
N HIS A 45 5.64 9.51 4.82
CA HIS A 45 4.69 10.61 4.95
C HIS A 45 3.31 10.17 5.43
N LEU A 46 2.82 9.01 4.96
CA LEU A 46 1.58 8.40 5.43
C LEU A 46 1.68 7.98 6.89
N GLU A 47 2.78 7.35 7.29
CA GLU A 47 3.06 6.97 8.67
C GLU A 47 3.08 8.19 9.60
N ASP A 48 3.77 9.26 9.22
CA ASP A 48 3.82 10.52 9.98
C ASP A 48 2.44 11.14 10.17
N LYS A 49 1.60 11.13 9.11
CA LYS A 49 0.22 11.61 9.18
C LYS A 49 -0.63 10.76 10.12
N ASN A 50 -0.50 9.44 10.03
CA ASN A 50 -1.25 8.52 10.88
C ASN A 50 -0.83 8.65 12.35
N GLN A 51 0.47 8.78 12.64
CA GLN A 51 0.96 9.01 14.00
C GLN A 51 0.45 10.35 14.57
N LYS A 52 0.44 11.42 13.78
CA LYS A 52 -0.14 12.71 14.19
C LYS A 52 -1.65 12.58 14.46
N ALA A 53 -2.39 11.86 13.63
CA ALA A 53 -3.82 11.62 13.83
C ALA A 53 -4.11 10.84 15.11
N VAL A 54 -3.32 9.80 15.41
CA VAL A 54 -3.43 9.01 16.65
C VAL A 54 -3.14 9.87 17.88
N LYS A 55 -2.07 10.68 17.84
CA LYS A 55 -1.74 11.61 18.93
C LYS A 55 -2.87 12.61 19.19
N HIS A 56 -3.44 13.21 18.13
CA HIS A 56 -4.58 14.12 18.27
C HIS A 56 -5.80 13.42 18.86
N LYS A 57 -6.09 12.17 18.47
CA LYS A 57 -7.23 11.39 18.98
C LYS A 57 -7.11 11.08 20.47
N LEU A 58 -5.91 10.74 20.95
CA LEU A 58 -5.63 10.49 22.38
C LEU A 58 -5.79 11.75 23.23
N ILE A 59 -5.37 12.91 22.71
CA ILE A 59 -5.50 14.20 23.43
C ILE A 59 -6.97 14.66 23.49
N THR A 60 -7.77 14.39 22.45
CA THR A 60 -9.20 14.74 22.45
C THR A 60 -10.08 13.78 23.26
N SER A 61 -9.60 12.57 23.54
CA SER A 61 -10.33 11.56 24.32
C SER A 61 -10.32 11.82 25.83
N SER A 62 -9.34 12.57 26.35
CA SER A 62 -9.17 12.80 27.79
C SER A 62 -9.78 14.11 28.29
N LYS A 63 -10.15 15.03 27.38
CA LYS A 63 -11.02 16.15 27.73
C LYS A 63 -12.46 15.73 27.49
N ALA A 64 -13.23 15.57 28.57
CA ALA A 64 -14.68 15.53 28.50
C ALA A 64 -15.14 16.80 27.76
N VAL A 65 -15.40 16.66 26.46
CA VAL A 65 -15.90 17.74 25.62
C VAL A 65 -17.29 18.05 26.15
N LYS A 66 -17.40 19.13 26.95
CA LYS A 66 -18.69 19.75 27.21
C LYS A 66 -19.30 20.01 25.84
N LYS A 67 -20.44 19.38 25.54
CA LYS A 67 -21.16 19.59 24.28
C LYS A 67 -21.27 21.12 24.11
N PRO A 68 -20.73 21.71 23.04
CA PRO A 68 -20.91 23.13 22.82
C PRO A 68 -22.40 23.39 22.77
N THR A 69 -22.88 24.21 23.71
CA THR A 69 -24.24 24.72 23.65
C THR A 69 -24.37 25.46 22.34
N TYR A 70 -25.29 25.01 21.50
CA TYR A 70 -25.58 25.67 20.24
C TYR A 70 -26.05 27.09 20.56
N VAL A 71 -25.27 28.07 20.13
CA VAL A 71 -25.67 29.48 20.12
C VAL A 71 -25.98 29.79 18.66
N ASP A 72 -27.20 30.24 18.41
CA ASP A 72 -27.60 30.69 17.08
C ASP A 72 -26.63 31.75 16.57
N ALA A 73 -26.07 31.51 15.38
CA ALA A 73 -25.24 32.50 14.73
C ALA A 73 -26.12 33.70 14.35
N PRO A 74 -25.66 34.95 14.57
CA PRO A 74 -26.36 36.11 14.06
C PRO A 74 -26.46 35.99 12.54
N GLN A 75 -27.60 36.39 11.98
CA GLN A 75 -27.80 36.31 10.54
C GLN A 75 -26.74 37.15 9.81
N PRO A 76 -26.11 36.60 8.75
CA PRO A 76 -25.10 37.33 8.00
C PRO A 76 -25.74 38.57 7.36
N THR A 77 -25.18 39.74 7.66
CA THR A 77 -25.63 41.04 7.12
C THR A 77 -25.24 41.24 5.65
N VAL A 78 -24.37 40.38 5.11
CA VAL A 78 -23.89 40.43 3.74
C VAL A 78 -23.81 39.02 3.16
N ASN A 79 -24.23 38.86 1.91
CA ASN A 79 -24.10 37.60 1.20
C ASN A 79 -22.62 37.29 0.91
N ALA A 80 -22.24 36.01 0.98
CA ALA A 80 -20.85 35.58 0.79
C ALA A 80 -20.29 35.89 -0.62
N TRP A 81 -21.17 36.21 -1.57
CA TRP A 81 -20.82 36.53 -2.95
C TRP A 81 -20.14 37.89 -3.11
N HIS A 82 -20.42 38.88 -2.27
CA HIS A 82 -19.77 40.20 -2.36
C HIS A 82 -18.29 40.21 -1.94
N ARG A 83 -17.83 39.26 -1.13
CA ARG A 83 -16.41 39.16 -0.73
C ARG A 83 -15.49 38.64 -1.82
N ARG A 84 -16.02 37.85 -2.76
CA ARG A 84 -15.20 37.23 -3.82
C ARG A 84 -14.73 38.26 -4.86
N THR A 85 -15.48 39.35 -5.04
CA THR A 85 -15.17 40.38 -6.04
C THR A 85 -14.06 41.34 -5.62
N GLN A 86 -13.69 41.39 -4.33
CA GLN A 86 -12.73 42.37 -3.82
C GLN A 86 -11.30 41.85 -3.64
N GLN A 87 -11.02 40.58 -3.95
CA GLN A 87 -9.74 39.95 -3.57
C GLN A 87 -8.84 39.50 -4.72
N SER A 88 -9.08 39.98 -5.95
CA SER A 88 -8.35 39.51 -7.15
C SER A 88 -7.45 40.59 -7.77
N GLU A 89 -6.51 41.16 -7.02
CA GLU A 89 -5.44 41.97 -7.61
C GLU A 89 -4.12 41.78 -6.85
N ASN A 90 -3.40 40.69 -7.11
CA ASN A 90 -1.92 40.72 -7.07
C ASN A 90 -1.26 39.49 -7.75
N PRO A 91 -0.66 39.63 -8.94
CA PRO A 91 0.28 38.64 -9.48
C PRO A 91 1.73 39.05 -9.24
N GLN A 92 2.53 38.17 -8.62
CA GLN A 92 3.99 38.32 -8.54
C GLN A 92 4.73 37.43 -9.57
N PRO A 93 5.94 37.84 -10.01
CA PRO A 93 6.61 37.29 -11.18
C PRO A 93 7.48 36.08 -10.87
N VAL A 94 7.66 35.25 -11.90
CA VAL A 94 8.53 34.08 -11.98
C VAL A 94 10.00 34.49 -12.20
N THR A 95 10.93 33.75 -11.58
CA THR A 95 12.37 33.79 -11.92
C THR A 95 12.90 32.42 -12.27
N ALA A 96 13.58 32.34 -13.41
CA ALA A 96 14.26 31.18 -13.98
C ALA A 96 15.64 30.95 -13.33
N GLY A 97 16.13 29.70 -13.36
CA GLY A 97 17.46 29.32 -12.85
C GLY A 97 17.99 28.07 -13.55
N THR A 98 19.16 28.23 -14.15
CA THR A 98 19.84 27.41 -15.17
C THR A 98 20.80 26.33 -14.60
N SER A 99 21.04 25.29 -15.41
CA SER A 99 22.26 24.42 -15.53
C SER A 99 22.71 23.49 -14.41
N ALA A 100 22.99 22.22 -14.73
CA ALA A 100 24.30 21.76 -15.21
C ALA A 100 24.41 20.22 -15.34
N ASN A 101 25.08 19.79 -16.42
CA ASN A 101 25.60 18.45 -16.72
C ASN A 101 26.44 17.84 -15.60
N THR A 102 26.49 16.50 -15.52
CA THR A 102 27.75 15.73 -15.38
C THR A 102 27.50 14.25 -15.72
N SER A 103 28.28 13.73 -16.67
CA SER A 103 28.31 12.35 -17.15
C SER A 103 29.53 11.63 -16.57
N HIS A 104 29.40 10.41 -16.06
CA HIS A 104 30.48 9.45 -15.77
C HIS A 104 29.85 8.06 -15.64
N SER A 105 30.44 6.92 -15.98
CA SER A 105 31.54 6.50 -16.85
C SER A 105 31.54 4.97 -16.68
N SER A 106 31.57 4.21 -17.76
CA SER A 106 31.62 2.74 -17.75
C SER A 106 32.95 2.22 -17.20
N GLN A 107 32.95 1.04 -16.57
CA GLN A 107 34.14 0.20 -16.45
C GLN A 107 33.78 -1.29 -16.50
N GLU A 108 34.30 -1.95 -17.53
CA GLU A 108 34.30 -3.39 -17.81
C GLU A 108 35.56 -4.08 -17.25
N MET A 109 35.39 -5.35 -16.82
CA MET A 109 36.25 -6.57 -16.90
C MET A 109 37.74 -6.54 -16.46
N PRO A 110 38.38 -7.67 -16.03
CA PRO A 110 38.43 -8.93 -16.79
C PRO A 110 38.32 -10.26 -16.03
N GLN A 111 38.03 -11.29 -16.83
CA GLN A 111 38.03 -12.73 -16.58
C GLN A 111 39.45 -13.24 -16.30
N GLN A 112 39.59 -14.17 -15.35
CA GLN A 112 40.84 -14.90 -15.09
C GLN A 112 40.72 -16.38 -15.41
N ALA A 113 41.88 -16.89 -15.85
CA ALA A 113 42.11 -18.10 -16.61
C ALA A 113 41.92 -19.40 -15.82
N ARG A 114 41.53 -20.40 -16.59
CA ARG A 114 41.36 -21.81 -16.25
C ARG A 114 42.73 -22.49 -16.24
N THR A 115 43.12 -23.11 -15.12
CA THR A 115 44.26 -24.04 -15.07
C THR A 115 43.74 -25.43 -14.75
N GLU A 116 43.79 -26.32 -15.74
CA GLU A 116 43.47 -27.74 -15.64
C GLU A 116 44.70 -28.50 -15.13
N SER A 117 44.60 -29.07 -13.92
CA SER A 117 45.57 -29.98 -13.33
C SER A 117 44.96 -31.37 -13.24
N ARG A 118 45.36 -32.26 -14.14
CA ARG A 118 45.01 -33.69 -14.16
C ARG A 118 45.85 -34.42 -13.11
N GLY A 119 45.32 -34.51 -11.88
CA GLY A 119 45.85 -35.36 -10.82
C GLY A 119 44.98 -36.61 -10.68
N THR A 120 45.62 -37.78 -10.67
CA THR A 120 45.02 -39.09 -10.37
C THR A 120 44.35 -39.10 -8.99
N PRO A 121 43.15 -39.71 -8.83
CA PRO A 121 42.43 -39.68 -7.56
C PRO A 121 43.13 -40.57 -6.53
N ASP A 122 43.74 -39.91 -5.56
CA ASP A 122 44.34 -40.48 -4.37
C ASP A 122 43.24 -40.99 -3.42
N LEU A 123 43.47 -42.08 -2.70
CA LEU A 123 42.47 -42.75 -1.83
C LEU A 123 41.90 -41.83 -0.74
N GLN A 124 42.59 -40.75 -0.39
CA GLN A 124 42.10 -39.71 0.53
C GLN A 124 40.91 -38.89 -0.02
N VAL A 125 40.73 -38.86 -1.35
CA VAL A 125 39.60 -38.15 -2.00
C VAL A 125 38.28 -38.87 -1.74
N LEU A 126 38.28 -40.21 -1.70
CA LEU A 126 37.08 -41.01 -1.46
C LEU A 126 36.50 -40.79 -0.05
N GLU A 127 37.35 -40.66 0.96
CA GLU A 127 36.90 -40.42 2.34
C GLU A 127 36.36 -38.99 2.53
N SER A 128 36.98 -38.01 1.87
CA SER A 128 36.44 -36.63 1.79
C SER A 128 35.08 -36.57 1.09
N THR A 129 34.86 -37.38 0.05
CA THR A 129 33.55 -37.42 -0.63
C THR A 129 32.46 -38.04 0.24
N SER A 130 32.78 -39.05 1.06
CA SER A 130 31.82 -39.69 1.98
C SER A 130 31.34 -38.71 3.07
N ASN A 131 32.26 -37.96 3.67
CA ASN A 131 31.92 -36.95 4.67
C ASN A 131 31.12 -35.79 4.06
N SER A 132 31.44 -35.40 2.82
CA SER A 132 30.69 -34.37 2.09
C SER A 132 29.26 -34.81 1.79
N LEU A 133 29.03 -36.07 1.44
CA LEU A 133 27.68 -36.61 1.19
C LEU A 133 26.82 -36.62 2.46
N LYS A 134 27.37 -37.04 3.61
CA LYS A 134 26.66 -36.98 4.91
C LYS A 134 26.31 -35.54 5.31
N ALA A 135 27.19 -34.59 5.01
CA ALA A 135 26.91 -33.17 5.25
C ALA A 135 25.76 -32.67 4.36
N ILE A 136 25.70 -33.10 3.09
CA ILE A 136 24.61 -32.75 2.17
C ILE A 136 23.26 -33.33 2.64
N GLU A 137 23.24 -34.59 3.08
CA GLU A 137 22.02 -35.22 3.64
C GLU A 137 21.53 -34.46 4.89
N SER A 138 22.44 -34.10 5.80
CA SER A 138 22.10 -33.30 6.99
C SER A 138 21.53 -31.92 6.65
N ILE A 139 22.02 -31.26 5.60
CA ILE A 139 21.49 -29.98 5.13
C ILE A 139 20.07 -30.15 4.58
N ALA A 140 19.80 -31.24 3.85
CA ALA A 140 18.48 -31.51 3.29
C ALA A 140 17.42 -31.68 4.39
N ASP A 141 17.77 -32.38 5.48
CA ASP A 141 16.88 -32.53 6.64
C ASP A 141 16.57 -31.18 7.32
N ILE A 142 17.59 -30.34 7.53
CA ILE A 142 17.43 -28.99 8.09
C ILE A 142 16.52 -28.13 7.21
N MET A 143 16.69 -28.19 5.89
CA MET A 143 15.83 -27.45 4.95
C MET A 143 14.38 -27.93 5.00
N ASN A 144 14.15 -29.24 5.17
CA ASN A 144 12.81 -29.80 5.30
C ASN A 144 12.12 -29.35 6.60
N ASP A 145 12.87 -29.25 7.69
CA ASP A 145 12.34 -28.76 8.98
C ASP A 145 12.08 -27.26 8.96
N ILE A 146 12.94 -26.45 8.32
CA ILE A 146 12.68 -25.02 8.08
C ILE A 146 11.40 -24.84 7.26
N ARG A 147 11.22 -25.63 6.20
CA ARG A 147 10.00 -25.60 5.37
C ARG A 147 8.75 -25.88 6.21
N LYS A 148 8.76 -26.93 7.04
CA LYS A 148 7.64 -27.25 7.94
C LYS A 148 7.37 -26.11 8.92
N MET A 149 8.40 -25.49 9.49
CA MET A 149 8.24 -24.35 10.40
C MET A 149 7.62 -23.14 9.70
N CYS A 150 8.03 -22.83 8.46
CA CYS A 150 7.44 -21.76 7.66
C CYS A 150 5.97 -22.04 7.32
N ASP A 151 5.62 -23.28 6.97
CA ASP A 151 4.23 -23.68 6.70
C ASP A 151 3.36 -23.54 7.95
N LEU A 152 3.88 -23.93 9.13
CA LEU A 152 3.18 -23.77 10.40
C LEU A 152 2.99 -22.30 10.79
N GLN A 153 4.00 -21.44 10.56
CA GLN A 153 3.91 -20.02 10.83
C GLN A 153 2.91 -19.32 9.90
N TRP A 154 2.90 -19.70 8.62
CA TRP A 154 1.91 -19.21 7.66
C TRP A 154 0.49 -19.63 8.04
N LEU A 155 0.28 -20.91 8.37
CA LEU A 155 -1.01 -21.42 8.85
C LEU A 155 -1.48 -20.71 10.12
N ALA A 156 -0.56 -20.45 11.07
CA ALA A 156 -0.88 -19.70 12.27
C ALA A 156 -1.36 -18.26 11.96
N SER A 157 -0.73 -17.60 10.99
CA SER A 157 -1.13 -16.26 10.54
C SER A 157 -2.54 -16.29 9.94
N VAL A 158 -2.80 -17.22 9.00
CA VAL A 158 -4.12 -17.39 8.38
C VAL A 158 -5.21 -17.70 9.42
N LEU A 159 -4.92 -18.57 10.39
CA LEU A 159 -5.86 -18.88 11.48
C LEU A 159 -6.13 -17.68 12.39
N SER A 160 -5.14 -16.79 12.58
CA SER A 160 -5.31 -15.57 13.38
C SER A 160 -6.22 -14.56 12.68
N GLU A 161 -6.06 -14.38 11.36
CA GLU A 161 -6.92 -13.53 10.54
C GLU A 161 -8.34 -14.07 10.49
N LEU A 162 -8.51 -15.38 10.30
CA LEU A 162 -9.81 -16.02 10.30
C LEU A 162 -10.52 -15.86 11.65
N ARG A 163 -9.81 -16.00 12.78
CA ARG A 163 -10.37 -15.76 14.12
C ARG A 163 -10.79 -14.30 14.31
N ALA A 164 -9.98 -13.35 13.84
CA ALA A 164 -10.32 -11.93 13.92
C ALA A 164 -11.57 -11.60 13.11
N GLU A 165 -11.72 -12.21 11.93
CA GLU A 165 -12.90 -12.03 11.09
C GLU A 165 -14.15 -12.65 11.73
N MET A 166 -14.04 -13.87 12.25
CA MET A 166 -15.12 -14.52 13.00
C MET A 166 -15.56 -13.72 14.24
N ALA A 167 -14.64 -13.01 14.92
CA ALA A 167 -14.97 -12.14 16.04
C ALA A 167 -15.80 -10.91 15.60
N LYS A 168 -15.52 -10.33 14.42
CA LYS A 168 -16.34 -9.24 13.85
C LYS A 168 -17.76 -9.72 13.58
N TRP A 169 -17.91 -10.91 12.98
CA TRP A 169 -19.21 -11.51 12.72
C TRP A 169 -19.99 -11.81 14.00
N ARG A 170 -19.32 -12.31 15.06
CA ARG A 170 -19.97 -12.50 16.37
C ARG A 170 -20.53 -11.20 16.92
N ASN A 171 -19.75 -10.12 16.90
CA ASN A 171 -20.21 -8.81 17.37
C ASN A 171 -21.39 -8.29 16.54
N LEU A 172 -21.41 -8.53 15.22
CA LEU A 172 -22.54 -8.18 14.36
C LEU A 172 -23.81 -8.97 14.70
N VAL A 173 -23.67 -10.27 15.00
CA VAL A 173 -24.80 -11.11 15.42
C VAL A 173 -25.32 -10.68 16.79
N GLU A 174 -24.43 -10.45 17.76
CA GLU A 174 -24.83 -9.94 19.09
C GLU A 174 -25.53 -8.57 18.98
N TYR A 175 -25.03 -7.68 18.11
CA TYR A 175 -25.68 -6.42 17.81
C TYR A 175 -27.06 -6.63 17.16
N ALA A 176 -27.18 -7.52 16.18
CA ALA A 176 -28.47 -7.82 15.54
C ALA A 176 -29.49 -8.37 16.55
N VAL A 177 -29.09 -9.30 17.42
CA VAL A 177 -29.92 -9.84 18.50
C VAL A 177 -30.31 -8.75 19.51
N ALA A 178 -29.38 -7.87 19.88
CA ALA A 178 -29.67 -6.75 20.77
C ALA A 178 -30.68 -5.77 20.15
N VAL A 179 -30.59 -5.55 18.84
CA VAL A 179 -31.51 -4.68 18.11
C VAL A 179 -32.87 -5.36 17.91
N ASP A 180 -32.92 -6.67 17.69
CA ASP A 180 -34.18 -7.42 17.66
C ASP A 180 -34.89 -7.34 19.01
N ASN A 181 -34.17 -7.31 20.14
CA ASN A 181 -34.79 -7.09 21.45
C ASN A 181 -35.34 -5.66 21.64
N PHE A 182 -35.00 -4.70 20.77
CA PHE A 182 -35.50 -3.33 20.82
C PHE A 182 -36.62 -3.08 19.80
N ASN A 183 -37.86 -3.05 20.31
CA ASN A 183 -39.06 -2.42 19.70
C ASN A 183 -39.42 -2.92 18.28
N SER A 184 -40.50 -3.70 18.19
CA SER A 184 -41.04 -4.35 16.97
C SER A 184 -41.17 -3.43 15.74
N LYS A 185 -41.29 -2.12 15.95
CA LYS A 185 -41.32 -1.11 14.89
C LYS A 185 -40.00 -1.00 14.10
N TYR A 186 -38.85 -1.23 14.73
CA TYR A 186 -37.54 -1.17 14.08
C TYR A 186 -37.12 -2.50 13.45
N GLN A 187 -37.61 -3.63 13.97
CA GLN A 187 -37.38 -4.96 13.41
C GLN A 187 -37.82 -5.06 11.94
N HIS A 188 -38.99 -4.51 11.59
CA HIS A 188 -39.46 -4.52 10.19
C HIS A 188 -38.53 -3.69 9.28
N LYS A 189 -38.03 -2.54 9.77
CA LYS A 189 -37.17 -1.67 8.96
C LYS A 189 -35.80 -2.31 8.71
N LEU A 190 -35.25 -3.01 9.70
CA LEU A 190 -33.98 -3.73 9.58
C LEU A 190 -34.11 -4.98 8.71
N ARG A 191 -35.22 -5.72 8.83
CA ARG A 191 -35.51 -6.85 7.94
C ARG A 191 -35.50 -6.44 6.47
N CYS A 192 -36.19 -5.34 6.12
CA CYS A 192 -36.16 -4.81 4.76
C CYS A 192 -34.76 -4.39 4.29
N LEU A 193 -33.93 -3.84 5.18
CA LEU A 193 -32.56 -3.46 4.84
C LEU A 193 -31.65 -4.66 4.60
N VAL A 194 -31.79 -5.73 5.40
CA VAL A 194 -31.04 -6.99 5.21
C VAL A 194 -31.47 -7.67 3.91
N GLU A 195 -32.77 -7.77 3.63
CA GLU A 195 -33.28 -8.32 2.37
C GLU A 195 -32.78 -7.53 1.15
N TYR A 196 -32.74 -6.20 1.26
CA TYR A 196 -32.18 -5.34 0.21
C TYR A 196 -30.69 -5.58 0.00
N ALA A 197 -29.89 -5.67 1.07
CA ALA A 197 -28.46 -5.94 0.97
C ALA A 197 -28.17 -7.29 0.29
N VAL A 198 -28.89 -8.34 0.69
CA VAL A 198 -28.79 -9.67 0.06
C VAL A 198 -29.20 -9.63 -1.40
N ALA A 199 -30.25 -8.87 -1.74
CA ALA A 199 -30.66 -8.69 -3.13
C ALA A 199 -29.60 -7.98 -3.97
N VAL A 200 -28.93 -6.96 -3.42
CA VAL A 200 -27.82 -6.24 -4.08
C VAL A 200 -26.61 -7.16 -4.28
N ASP A 201 -26.24 -7.97 -3.30
CA ASP A 201 -25.12 -8.92 -3.45
C ASP A 201 -25.44 -10.02 -4.45
N ASN A 202 -26.66 -10.57 -4.43
CA ASN A 202 -27.11 -11.54 -5.43
C ASN A 202 -27.18 -10.93 -6.83
N PHE A 203 -27.59 -9.66 -6.95
CA PHE A 203 -27.55 -8.92 -8.20
C PHE A 203 -26.10 -8.79 -8.66
N ASN A 204 -25.20 -8.25 -7.84
CA ASN A 204 -23.78 -8.10 -8.17
C ASN A 204 -23.13 -9.43 -8.58
N SER A 205 -23.42 -10.53 -7.88
CA SER A 205 -22.94 -11.88 -8.23
C SER A 205 -23.42 -12.33 -9.62
N LYS A 206 -24.69 -12.07 -9.96
CA LYS A 206 -25.28 -12.36 -11.28
C LYS A 206 -24.61 -11.57 -12.41
N TYR A 207 -24.19 -10.33 -12.17
CA TYR A 207 -23.47 -9.52 -13.18
C TYR A 207 -21.98 -9.89 -13.28
N GLN A 208 -21.35 -10.35 -12.20
CA GLN A 208 -19.97 -10.83 -12.26
C GLN A 208 -19.83 -12.11 -13.10
N HIS A 209 -20.84 -12.99 -13.11
CA HIS A 209 -20.84 -14.17 -13.99
C HIS A 209 -20.93 -13.82 -15.49
N LYS A 210 -21.58 -12.70 -15.86
CA LYS A 210 -21.68 -12.22 -17.25
C LYS A 210 -20.39 -11.57 -17.76
N LEU A 211 -19.52 -11.09 -16.88
CA LEU A 211 -18.24 -10.47 -17.23
C LEU A 211 -17.07 -11.48 -17.28
N ARG A 212 -17.33 -12.77 -16.97
CA ARG A 212 -16.32 -13.85 -16.94
C ARG A 212 -16.50 -14.95 -17.98
N CYS A 213 -17.54 -14.91 -18.82
CA CYS A 213 -17.58 -15.75 -20.02
C CYS A 213 -17.03 -14.97 -21.22
N PRO A 214 -15.97 -15.46 -21.90
CA PRO A 214 -15.52 -14.90 -23.18
C PRO A 214 -16.56 -15.09 -24.30
#